data_AF-A0A0B0VR81-F1
#
_entry.id   AF-A0A0B0VR81-F1
#
_cell.length_a   1.000
_cell.length_b   1.000
_cell.length_c   1.000
_cell.angle_alpha   90.00
_cell.angle_beta   90.00
_cell.angle_gamma   90.00
#
_symmetry.space_group_name_H-M   'P 1'
#
loop_
_entity.id
_entity.type
_entity.pdbx_description
1 polymer ?
#
loop_
_entity_poly.entity_id
_entity_poly.type
_entity_poly.pdbx_seq_one_letter_code
_entity_poly.pdbx_strand_id
1 'polypeptide(L)'
;MSVKIVIKPNTYFDSVSLMSISTRANKLDGVEQAFVAMATEMNKGVLKNLGLLTPELEQAKNGDLMIVINGKSGADNEQLLVEIEELFNTKAQSGSHEARYATIASAKKHIPESNLAVISVNGLFAAREARQALQNDLNVMLFSDNVSVEDELALKQLAHEKGLLMMGPDCGTAIINGAALCFGNAVRRGNIGIVGASGTGSQELSVRIHEFGGGVSQLIGTGGRDLSEKIGGLMMLDAIGMLENDPQTEIIALISKPPAPAVARKVLERARACRKPVVVCFLGRVETPVDEQGLQFARGSKEAALKAVMLSGVKQENLDLHTLNQPLIADVRARLQPQQKYIRGLFCGGTLCDETMFAVMEKHGDVYSNIQPDPEFRLQDINRSIKHTFLDFGDDDFTNGKPHPMIDPTNRISRLIEEARDPEVAVIVMDFVLGFGSHEDPVGSTIDAIKEAKAIAAAEGRELIILAYVLGTDLDTPSLEQQSQMLLDAGVILASSSTNTGLLAREFICKGEEA
;
A
#
# COMPACT_ATOMS: atom_id res chain seq x y z
N MET A 1 -4.57 -33.38 -18.15
CA MET A 1 -4.77 -32.70 -16.85
C MET A 1 -4.69 -33.75 -15.77
N SER A 2 -3.57 -33.80 -15.04
CA SER A 2 -3.51 -34.51 -13.77
C SER A 2 -3.69 -33.45 -12.70
N VAL A 3 -4.81 -33.49 -11.98
CA VAL A 3 -5.03 -32.67 -10.79
C VAL A 3 -4.72 -33.53 -9.59
N LYS A 4 -3.83 -33.08 -8.71
CA LYS A 4 -3.51 -33.72 -7.43
C LYS A 4 -4.12 -32.89 -6.30
N ILE A 5 -4.73 -33.58 -5.36
CA ILE A 5 -5.40 -32.96 -4.22
C ILE A 5 -4.92 -33.65 -2.94
N VAL A 6 -4.58 -32.84 -1.95
CA VAL A 6 -4.23 -33.29 -0.60
C VAL A 6 -4.97 -32.43 0.40
N ILE A 7 -5.66 -33.08 1.34
CA ILE A 7 -6.29 -32.43 2.49
C ILE A 7 -5.54 -32.90 3.74
N LYS A 8 -5.02 -31.97 4.52
CA LYS A 8 -4.37 -32.25 5.81
C LYS A 8 -5.28 -31.80 6.95
N PRO A 9 -5.93 -32.74 7.66
CA PRO A 9 -6.88 -32.42 8.71
C PRO A 9 -6.24 -31.65 9.87
N ASN A 10 -6.97 -30.71 10.45
CA ASN A 10 -6.56 -29.95 11.65
C ASN A 10 -5.15 -29.33 11.57
N THR A 11 -4.71 -28.99 10.37
CA THR A 11 -3.40 -28.41 10.12
C THR A 11 -3.58 -26.92 9.85
N TYR A 12 -3.36 -26.10 10.88
CA TYR A 12 -3.57 -24.66 10.78
C TYR A 12 -2.28 -23.92 10.42
N PHE A 13 -2.38 -23.05 9.42
CA PHE A 13 -1.40 -22.04 9.08
C PHE A 13 -2.13 -20.70 8.90
N ASP A 14 -1.43 -19.59 9.15
CA ASP A 14 -1.98 -18.27 8.85
C ASP A 14 -2.07 -18.05 7.34
N SER A 15 -3.03 -17.23 6.91
CA SER A 15 -3.31 -17.02 5.49
C SER A 15 -2.12 -16.44 4.73
N VAL A 16 -1.32 -15.54 5.35
CA VAL A 16 -0.18 -14.89 4.69
C VAL A 16 0.91 -15.93 4.39
N SER A 17 1.23 -16.80 5.36
CA SER A 17 2.16 -17.91 5.15
C SER A 17 1.69 -18.85 4.04
N LEU A 18 0.40 -19.24 4.03
CA LEU A 18 -0.14 -20.11 2.99
C LEU A 18 -0.15 -19.47 1.62
N MET A 19 -0.42 -18.16 1.55
CA MET A 19 -0.41 -17.41 0.30
C MET A 19 1.00 -17.30 -0.26
N SER A 20 1.99 -16.99 0.58
CA SER A 20 3.41 -17.03 0.18
C SER A 20 3.82 -18.41 -0.35
N ILE A 21 3.42 -19.48 0.35
CA ILE A 21 3.65 -20.86 -0.10
C ILE A 21 2.95 -21.14 -1.42
N SER A 22 1.69 -20.71 -1.59
CA SER A 22 0.93 -20.87 -2.83
C SER A 22 1.61 -20.12 -3.99
N THR A 23 2.10 -18.89 -3.78
CA THR A 23 2.83 -18.12 -4.80
C THR A 23 4.14 -18.81 -5.19
N ARG A 24 4.91 -19.30 -4.20
CA ARG A 24 6.14 -20.08 -4.45
C ARG A 24 5.83 -21.39 -5.18
N ALA A 25 4.76 -22.08 -4.81
CA ALA A 25 4.31 -23.30 -5.46
C ALA A 25 3.96 -23.07 -6.94
N ASN A 26 3.32 -21.94 -7.28
CA ASN A 26 3.03 -21.57 -8.67
C ASN A 26 4.27 -21.24 -9.50
N LYS A 27 5.44 -21.00 -8.87
CA LYS A 27 6.71 -20.76 -9.56
C LYS A 27 7.52 -22.04 -9.83
N LEU A 28 7.10 -23.20 -9.31
CA LEU A 28 7.79 -24.47 -9.54
C LEU A 28 7.66 -24.91 -11.00
N ASP A 29 8.74 -25.43 -11.58
CA ASP A 29 8.70 -25.92 -12.97
C ASP A 29 7.79 -27.15 -13.07
N GLY A 30 6.97 -27.20 -14.12
CA GLY A 30 5.93 -28.23 -14.27
C GLY A 30 4.58 -27.92 -13.60
N VAL A 31 4.45 -26.89 -12.77
CA VAL A 31 3.14 -26.44 -12.25
C VAL A 31 2.46 -25.54 -13.29
N GLU A 32 1.19 -25.83 -13.60
CA GLU A 32 0.31 -24.92 -14.35
C GLU A 32 -0.46 -24.03 -13.36
N GLN A 33 -0.96 -24.62 -12.27
CA GLN A 33 -1.58 -23.89 -11.18
C GLN A 33 -1.48 -24.67 -9.87
N ALA A 34 -1.08 -24.00 -8.79
CA ALA A 34 -1.12 -24.55 -7.44
C ALA A 34 -1.98 -23.66 -6.52
N PHE A 35 -2.75 -24.27 -5.64
CA PHE A 35 -3.57 -23.58 -4.66
C PHE A 35 -3.40 -24.22 -3.29
N VAL A 36 -2.77 -23.46 -2.39
CA VAL A 36 -2.47 -23.88 -1.02
C VAL A 36 -3.21 -22.96 -0.05
N ALA A 37 -4.25 -23.46 0.62
CA ALA A 37 -5.10 -22.63 1.46
C ALA A 37 -5.86 -23.42 2.53
N MET A 38 -6.32 -22.73 3.59
CA MET A 38 -7.29 -23.31 4.52
C MET A 38 -8.61 -23.58 3.80
N ALA A 39 -9.32 -24.65 4.16
CA ALA A 39 -10.60 -25.09 3.61
C ALA A 39 -11.80 -24.22 4.05
N THR A 40 -11.65 -22.89 4.00
CA THR A 40 -12.73 -21.93 4.25
C THR A 40 -13.71 -21.90 3.08
N GLU A 41 -14.97 -21.55 3.34
CA GLU A 41 -15.99 -21.40 2.30
C GLU A 41 -15.58 -20.41 1.19
N MET A 42 -14.85 -19.34 1.56
CA MET A 42 -14.27 -18.39 0.60
C MET A 42 -13.26 -19.06 -0.33
N ASN A 43 -12.30 -19.81 0.21
CA ASN A 43 -11.28 -20.50 -0.59
C ASN A 43 -11.86 -21.63 -1.44
N LYS A 44 -12.90 -22.32 -0.95
CA LYS A 44 -13.69 -23.26 -1.77
C LYS A 44 -14.38 -22.55 -2.93
N GLY A 45 -14.92 -21.36 -2.69
CA GLY A 45 -15.45 -20.48 -3.73
C GLY A 45 -14.41 -20.12 -4.81
N VAL A 46 -13.17 -19.82 -4.40
CA VAL A 46 -12.06 -19.57 -5.34
C VAL A 46 -11.77 -20.81 -6.18
N LEU A 47 -11.62 -21.99 -5.56
CA LEU A 47 -11.40 -23.25 -6.26
C LEU A 47 -12.53 -23.58 -7.24
N LYS A 48 -13.78 -23.23 -6.89
CA LYS A 48 -14.94 -23.41 -7.77
C LYS A 48 -14.84 -22.57 -9.03
N ASN A 49 -14.44 -21.30 -8.89
CA ASN A 49 -14.25 -20.39 -10.03
C ASN A 49 -13.09 -20.83 -10.94
N LEU A 50 -12.07 -21.47 -10.36
CA LEU A 50 -10.94 -22.04 -11.08
C LEU A 50 -11.27 -23.40 -11.74
N GLY A 51 -12.45 -23.97 -11.50
CA GLY A 51 -12.80 -25.31 -11.98
C GLY A 51 -12.03 -26.45 -11.30
N LEU A 52 -11.41 -26.17 -10.15
CA LEU A 52 -10.55 -27.12 -9.41
C LEU A 52 -11.21 -27.67 -8.14
N LEU A 53 -12.44 -27.25 -7.83
CA LEU A 53 -13.19 -27.75 -6.69
C LEU A 53 -13.73 -29.16 -6.94
N THR A 54 -13.32 -30.11 -6.11
CA THR A 54 -13.82 -31.49 -6.12
C THR A 54 -14.76 -31.76 -4.94
N PRO A 55 -15.58 -32.83 -5.00
CA PRO A 55 -16.45 -33.20 -3.88
C PRO A 55 -15.72 -33.43 -2.55
N GLU A 56 -14.45 -33.84 -2.61
CA GLU A 56 -13.59 -34.05 -1.44
C GLU A 56 -13.19 -32.72 -0.79
N LEU A 57 -12.85 -31.71 -1.60
CA LEU A 57 -12.53 -30.35 -1.13
C LEU A 57 -13.76 -29.64 -0.58
N GLU A 58 -14.94 -29.88 -1.15
CA GLU A 58 -16.21 -29.32 -0.67
C GLU A 58 -16.50 -29.75 0.78
N GLN A 59 -16.17 -31.01 1.11
CA GLN A 59 -16.40 -31.61 2.44
C GLN A 59 -15.33 -31.28 3.48
N ALA A 60 -14.20 -30.68 3.07
CA ALA A 60 -13.14 -30.27 3.99
C ALA A 60 -13.66 -29.22 5.00
N LYS A 61 -13.25 -29.33 6.26
CA LYS A 61 -13.68 -28.42 7.32
C LYS A 61 -12.80 -27.17 7.32
N ASN A 62 -13.32 -26.03 7.77
CA ASN A 62 -12.58 -24.76 7.82
C ASN A 62 -11.17 -24.81 8.46
N GLY A 63 -10.90 -25.78 9.34
CA GLY A 63 -9.59 -25.99 9.98
C GLY A 63 -8.64 -26.92 9.23
N ASP A 64 -9.02 -27.43 8.07
CA ASP A 64 -8.20 -28.33 7.25
C ASP A 64 -7.40 -27.53 6.22
N LEU A 65 -6.16 -27.97 5.94
CA LEU A 65 -5.32 -27.41 4.89
C LEU A 65 -5.58 -28.16 3.58
N MET A 66 -5.79 -27.41 2.48
CA MET A 66 -5.93 -27.94 1.13
C MET A 66 -4.70 -27.58 0.30
N ILE A 67 -4.15 -28.57 -0.40
CA ILE A 67 -3.12 -28.40 -1.42
C ILE A 67 -3.69 -28.98 -2.72
N VAL A 68 -3.86 -28.12 -3.72
CA VAL A 68 -4.38 -28.48 -5.05
C VAL A 68 -3.31 -28.15 -6.07
N ILE A 69 -2.92 -29.12 -6.90
CA ILE A 69 -1.87 -28.98 -7.91
C ILE A 69 -2.44 -29.41 -9.24
N ASN A 70 -2.53 -28.47 -10.18
CA ASN A 70 -2.72 -28.74 -11.60
C ASN A 70 -1.35 -28.63 -12.29
N GLY A 71 -0.81 -29.77 -12.70
CA GLY A 71 0.49 -29.84 -13.38
C GLY A 71 0.35 -29.75 -14.90
N LYS A 72 1.39 -29.22 -15.56
CA LYS A 72 1.54 -29.22 -17.02
C LYS A 72 1.51 -30.66 -17.55
N SER A 73 1.18 -30.82 -18.84
CA SER A 73 1.15 -32.14 -19.47
C SER A 73 2.50 -32.86 -19.34
N GLY A 74 2.51 -34.03 -18.67
CA GLY A 74 3.73 -34.81 -18.41
C GLY A 74 4.46 -34.47 -17.11
N ALA A 75 3.95 -33.54 -16.31
CA ALA A 75 4.51 -33.23 -14.99
C ALA A 75 4.24 -34.36 -13.97
N ASP A 76 5.19 -34.56 -13.07
CA ASP A 76 5.04 -35.48 -11.94
C ASP A 76 4.47 -34.72 -10.74
N ASN A 77 3.14 -34.78 -10.58
CA ASN A 77 2.47 -34.09 -9.48
C ASN A 77 2.84 -34.62 -8.09
N GLU A 78 3.38 -35.84 -7.97
CA GLU A 78 3.82 -36.35 -6.66
C GLU A 78 5.16 -35.74 -6.28
N GLN A 79 6.06 -35.58 -7.24
CA GLN A 79 7.30 -34.84 -7.04
C GLN A 79 7.01 -33.36 -6.73
N LEU A 80 6.07 -32.74 -7.46
CA LEU A 80 5.64 -31.36 -7.18
C LEU A 80 5.01 -31.21 -5.79
N LEU A 81 4.24 -32.20 -5.34
CA LEU A 81 3.70 -32.19 -3.98
C LEU A 81 4.82 -32.22 -2.94
N VAL A 82 5.86 -33.04 -3.13
CA VAL A 82 7.02 -33.10 -2.23
C VAL A 82 7.71 -31.73 -2.17
N GLU A 83 7.96 -31.11 -3.32
CA GLU A 83 8.57 -29.77 -3.38
C GLU A 83 7.72 -28.71 -2.69
N ILE A 84 6.40 -28.74 -2.88
CA ILE A 84 5.45 -27.85 -2.19
C ILE A 84 5.46 -28.09 -0.69
N GLU A 85 5.52 -29.36 -0.25
CA GLU A 85 5.63 -29.71 1.17
C GLU A 85 6.94 -29.24 1.80
N GLU A 86 8.04 -29.21 1.05
CA GLU A 86 9.31 -28.61 1.50
C GLU A 86 9.22 -27.10 1.69
N LEU A 87 8.35 -26.39 0.95
CA LEU A 87 8.13 -24.95 1.15
C LEU A 87 7.57 -24.62 2.54
N PHE A 88 6.83 -25.54 3.16
CA PHE A 88 6.36 -25.41 4.55
C PHE A 88 7.48 -25.61 5.57
N ASN A 89 8.50 -26.39 5.21
CA ASN A 89 9.63 -26.72 6.07
C ASN A 89 10.82 -25.76 5.89
N THR A 90 10.82 -24.94 4.84
CA THR A 90 11.77 -23.83 4.68
C THR A 90 11.45 -22.76 5.71
N LYS A 91 11.81 -23.01 6.98
CA LYS A 91 11.83 -21.95 7.98
C LYS A 91 12.77 -20.86 7.46
N ALA A 92 12.28 -19.64 7.35
CA ALA A 92 13.15 -18.48 7.42
C ALA A 92 14.09 -18.71 8.63
N GLN A 93 15.40 -18.79 8.38
CA GLN A 93 16.38 -18.83 9.45
C GLN A 93 16.36 -17.46 10.13
N SER A 94 15.48 -17.29 11.11
CA SER A 94 15.48 -16.11 11.98
C SER A 94 14.82 -16.42 13.32
N GLY A 95 15.58 -16.24 14.40
CA GLY A 95 15.04 -15.90 15.72
C GLY A 95 14.80 -17.06 16.68
N SER A 96 15.08 -16.80 17.96
CA SER A 96 14.88 -17.65 19.14
C SER A 96 13.51 -18.32 19.22
N HIS A 97 13.38 -19.38 20.01
CA HIS A 97 12.09 -19.93 20.46
C HIS A 97 11.25 -18.84 21.18
N GLU A 98 10.55 -17.99 20.43
CA GLU A 98 9.59 -17.06 20.98
C GLU A 98 8.38 -17.84 21.51
N ALA A 99 8.00 -17.56 22.76
CA ALA A 99 6.84 -18.17 23.38
C ALA A 99 5.57 -17.74 22.63
N ARG A 100 4.78 -18.72 22.17
CA ARG A 100 3.50 -18.49 21.52
C ARG A 100 2.37 -18.64 22.53
N TYR A 101 1.46 -17.67 22.56
CA TYR A 101 0.30 -17.67 23.43
C TYR A 101 -0.99 -17.68 22.59
N ALA A 102 -2.02 -18.38 23.09
CA ALA A 102 -3.29 -18.50 22.37
C ALA A 102 -4.19 -17.26 22.47
N THR A 103 -3.97 -16.39 23.46
CA THR A 103 -4.79 -15.18 23.68
C THR A 103 -3.92 -14.00 24.12
N ILE A 104 -4.39 -12.79 23.81
CA ILE A 104 -3.74 -11.52 24.20
C ILE A 104 -3.61 -11.41 25.72
N ALA A 105 -4.67 -11.78 26.46
CA ALA A 105 -4.63 -11.77 27.92
C ALA A 105 -3.56 -12.73 28.49
N SER A 106 -3.39 -13.91 27.88
CA SER A 106 -2.34 -14.85 28.28
C SER A 106 -0.95 -14.28 27.96
N ALA A 107 -0.76 -13.70 26.77
CA ALA A 107 0.49 -13.06 26.40
C ALA A 107 0.87 -11.94 27.37
N LYS A 108 -0.06 -11.00 27.63
CA LYS A 108 0.14 -9.88 28.57
C LYS A 108 0.46 -10.35 30.00
N LYS A 109 -0.15 -11.46 30.45
CA LYS A 109 0.17 -12.03 31.77
C LYS A 109 1.61 -12.53 31.86
N HIS A 110 2.14 -13.11 30.78
CA HIS A 110 3.50 -13.64 30.76
C HIS A 110 4.57 -12.61 30.36
N ILE A 111 4.15 -11.56 29.64
CA ILE A 111 5.01 -10.46 29.18
C ILE A 111 4.36 -9.12 29.65
N PRO A 112 4.37 -8.85 30.97
CA PRO A 112 3.64 -7.72 31.57
C PRO A 112 4.09 -6.34 31.06
N GLU A 113 5.30 -6.23 30.53
CA GLU A 113 5.88 -5.02 29.94
C GLU A 113 5.38 -4.70 28.53
N SER A 114 4.71 -5.66 27.86
CA SER A 114 4.14 -5.43 26.53
C SER A 114 3.18 -4.25 26.58
N ASN A 115 3.27 -3.32 25.63
CA ASN A 115 2.46 -2.10 25.62
C ASN A 115 1.71 -1.86 24.31
N LEU A 116 1.87 -2.74 23.32
CA LEU A 116 1.28 -2.64 22.00
C LEU A 116 0.86 -4.03 21.50
N ALA A 117 -0.32 -4.12 20.91
CA ALA A 117 -0.81 -5.29 20.18
C ALA A 117 -0.97 -4.94 18.70
N VAL A 118 -0.31 -5.68 17.82
CA VAL A 118 -0.54 -5.64 16.37
C VAL A 118 -1.52 -6.76 16.01
N ILE A 119 -2.66 -6.40 15.42
CA ILE A 119 -3.77 -7.31 15.15
C ILE A 119 -4.03 -7.35 13.65
N SER A 120 -3.84 -8.54 13.07
CA SER A 120 -3.98 -8.84 11.64
C SER A 120 -4.82 -10.11 11.40
N VAL A 121 -5.82 -10.35 12.25
CA VAL A 121 -6.78 -11.46 12.09
C VAL A 121 -7.87 -11.10 11.08
N ASN A 122 -8.76 -12.03 10.74
CA ASN A 122 -9.93 -11.72 9.90
C ASN A 122 -10.80 -10.62 10.55
N GLY A 123 -11.29 -9.67 9.73
CA GLY A 123 -12.10 -8.52 10.16
C GLY A 123 -13.27 -8.86 11.07
N LEU A 124 -13.92 -10.02 10.85
CA LEU A 124 -15.03 -10.52 11.67
C LEU A 124 -14.65 -10.72 13.15
N PHE A 125 -13.37 -10.98 13.44
CA PHE A 125 -12.87 -11.20 14.80
C PHE A 125 -12.01 -10.03 15.31
N ALA A 126 -11.59 -9.14 14.41
CA ALA A 126 -10.61 -8.09 14.68
C ALA A 126 -11.07 -7.13 15.78
N ALA A 127 -12.34 -6.70 15.77
CA ALA A 127 -12.89 -5.81 16.80
C ALA A 127 -12.88 -6.44 18.20
N ARG A 128 -13.14 -7.76 18.30
CA ARG A 128 -13.11 -8.49 19.57
C ARG A 128 -11.70 -8.53 20.14
N GLU A 129 -10.71 -8.83 19.30
CA GLU A 129 -9.30 -8.89 19.74
C GLU A 129 -8.78 -7.51 20.13
N ALA A 130 -9.12 -6.46 19.37
CA ALA A 130 -8.75 -5.08 19.68
C ALA A 130 -9.35 -4.63 21.02
N ARG A 131 -10.63 -4.95 21.27
CA ARG A 131 -11.27 -4.64 22.55
C ARG A 131 -10.58 -5.33 23.72
N GLN A 132 -10.20 -6.61 23.56
CA GLN A 132 -9.45 -7.34 24.58
C GLN A 132 -8.08 -6.70 24.83
N ALA A 133 -7.36 -6.28 23.80
CA ALA A 133 -6.08 -5.59 23.95
C ALA A 133 -6.22 -4.29 24.74
N LEU A 134 -7.17 -3.42 24.36
CA LEU A 134 -7.44 -2.16 25.07
C LEU A 134 -7.87 -2.39 26.54
N GLN A 135 -8.67 -3.43 26.80
CA GLN A 135 -9.05 -3.82 28.17
C GLN A 135 -7.88 -4.34 29.00
N ASN A 136 -6.80 -4.80 28.37
CA ASN A 136 -5.56 -5.22 29.00
C ASN A 136 -4.47 -4.11 28.97
N ASP A 137 -4.88 -2.85 28.79
CA ASP A 137 -4.02 -1.66 28.80
C ASP A 137 -2.90 -1.71 27.73
N LEU A 138 -3.21 -2.28 26.57
CA LEU A 138 -2.34 -2.28 25.41
C LEU A 138 -2.81 -1.22 24.41
N ASN A 139 -1.87 -0.46 23.86
CA ASN A 139 -2.08 0.23 22.60
C ASN A 139 -2.42 -0.79 21.50
N VAL A 140 -3.16 -0.38 20.48
CA VAL A 140 -3.54 -1.27 19.39
C VAL A 140 -3.15 -0.66 18.04
N MET A 141 -2.50 -1.49 17.22
CA MET A 141 -2.49 -1.34 15.77
C MET A 141 -3.37 -2.42 15.16
N LEU A 142 -4.48 -1.99 14.56
CA LEU A 142 -5.44 -2.84 13.89
C LEU A 142 -5.21 -2.74 12.39
N PHE A 143 -4.37 -3.66 11.91
CA PHE A 143 -4.10 -3.83 10.48
C PHE A 143 -5.32 -4.38 9.75
N SER A 144 -6.04 -5.29 10.41
CA SER A 144 -7.25 -5.89 9.89
C SER A 144 -8.24 -4.83 9.38
N ASP A 145 -8.72 -5.05 8.16
CA ASP A 145 -9.84 -4.32 7.58
C ASP A 145 -11.17 -5.09 7.81
N ASN A 146 -12.28 -4.67 7.19
CA ASN A 146 -13.61 -5.27 7.26
C ASN A 146 -14.20 -5.24 8.69
N VAL A 147 -13.90 -4.16 9.41
CA VAL A 147 -14.48 -3.86 10.72
C VAL A 147 -15.59 -2.81 10.55
N SER A 148 -16.71 -2.98 11.25
CA SER A 148 -17.84 -2.04 11.19
C SER A 148 -17.43 -0.64 11.66
N VAL A 149 -18.10 0.40 11.16
CA VAL A 149 -17.84 1.79 11.57
C VAL A 149 -18.20 1.97 13.05
N GLU A 150 -19.26 1.29 13.50
CA GLU A 150 -19.73 1.30 14.88
C GLU A 150 -18.70 0.69 15.83
N ASP A 151 -18.09 -0.43 15.45
CA ASP A 151 -17.01 -1.04 16.24
C ASP A 151 -15.75 -0.17 16.24
N GLU A 152 -15.35 0.40 15.10
CA GLU A 152 -14.23 1.34 15.04
C GLU A 152 -14.44 2.52 16.01
N LEU A 153 -15.60 3.15 15.97
CA LEU A 153 -15.92 4.28 16.85
C LEU A 153 -15.86 3.86 18.32
N ALA A 154 -16.47 2.72 18.68
CA ALA A 154 -16.46 2.22 20.05
C ALA A 154 -15.05 1.88 20.55
N LEU A 155 -14.19 1.32 19.69
CA LEU A 155 -12.80 1.02 20.03
C LEU A 155 -11.98 2.30 20.23
N LYS A 156 -12.12 3.29 19.33
CA LYS A 156 -11.43 4.58 19.45
C LYS A 156 -11.89 5.37 20.68
N GLN A 157 -13.18 5.34 21.01
CA GLN A 157 -13.70 5.94 22.24
C GLN A 157 -13.11 5.28 23.50
N LEU A 158 -13.10 3.94 23.55
CA LEU A 158 -12.50 3.20 24.67
C LEU A 158 -11.01 3.52 24.83
N ALA A 159 -10.28 3.62 23.72
CA ALA A 159 -8.86 3.95 23.75
C ALA A 159 -8.63 5.40 24.21
N HIS A 160 -9.42 6.35 23.71
CA HIS A 160 -9.40 7.75 24.13
C HIS A 160 -9.62 7.90 25.64
N GLU A 161 -10.66 7.25 26.19
CA GLU A 161 -10.95 7.25 27.64
C GLU A 161 -9.79 6.70 28.47
N LYS A 162 -9.04 5.74 27.92
CA LYS A 162 -7.87 5.12 28.56
C LYS A 162 -6.55 5.85 28.29
N GLY A 163 -6.51 6.83 27.38
CA GLY A 163 -5.27 7.46 26.93
C GLY A 163 -4.36 6.51 26.13
N LEU A 164 -4.94 5.55 25.40
CA LEU A 164 -4.22 4.58 24.57
C LEU A 164 -4.37 4.92 23.08
N LEU A 165 -3.41 4.46 22.27
CA LEU A 165 -3.51 4.46 20.82
C LEU A 165 -4.48 3.36 20.36
N MET A 166 -5.37 3.71 19.44
CA MET A 166 -6.16 2.80 18.63
C MET A 166 -5.98 3.14 17.15
N MET A 167 -4.85 2.70 16.61
CA MET A 167 -4.46 2.88 15.22
C MET A 167 -5.25 1.90 14.36
N GLY A 168 -6.13 2.38 13.48
CA GLY A 168 -6.98 1.54 12.65
C GLY A 168 -8.42 1.44 13.14
N PRO A 169 -9.27 0.58 12.55
CA PRO A 169 -9.01 -0.46 11.54
C PRO A 169 -8.41 0.05 10.23
N ASP A 170 -7.93 -0.88 9.40
CA ASP A 170 -7.27 -0.55 8.13
C ASP A 170 -6.10 0.43 8.33
N CYS A 171 -5.27 0.14 9.33
CA CYS A 171 -4.03 0.88 9.55
C CYS A 171 -2.85 0.08 9.00
N GLY A 172 -2.48 0.36 7.75
CA GLY A 172 -1.39 -0.32 7.06
C GLY A 172 0.02 0.01 7.57
N THR A 173 0.23 1.21 8.13
CA THR A 173 1.57 1.76 8.40
C THR A 173 1.66 2.47 9.73
N ALA A 174 2.68 2.12 10.52
CA ALA A 174 3.14 2.87 11.69
C ALA A 174 4.66 2.70 11.87
N ILE A 175 5.33 3.70 12.46
CA ILE A 175 6.73 3.62 12.90
C ILE A 175 6.80 4.12 14.33
N ILE A 176 6.86 3.19 15.28
CA ILE A 176 6.85 3.51 16.70
C ILE A 176 8.24 3.23 17.28
N ASN A 177 8.88 4.25 17.84
CA ASN A 177 10.26 4.17 18.36
C ASN A 177 11.28 3.62 17.36
N GLY A 178 11.05 3.84 16.06
CA GLY A 178 11.90 3.36 14.97
C GLY A 178 11.56 1.95 14.46
N ALA A 179 10.63 1.24 15.11
CA ALA A 179 10.12 -0.02 14.61
C ALA A 179 8.97 0.23 13.64
N ALA A 180 9.16 -0.14 12.37
CA ALA A 180 8.09 -0.19 11.39
C ALA A 180 7.14 -1.35 11.72
N LEU A 181 5.84 -1.10 11.64
CA LEU A 181 4.78 -2.07 11.93
C LEU A 181 3.94 -2.28 10.68
N CYS A 182 3.64 -3.54 10.37
CA CYS A 182 2.97 -3.96 9.13
C CYS A 182 3.74 -3.48 7.88
N PHE A 183 3.17 -2.60 7.07
CA PHE A 183 3.86 -2.00 5.93
C PHE A 183 4.60 -0.74 6.35
N GLY A 184 5.91 -0.69 6.12
CA GLY A 184 6.69 0.52 6.43
C GLY A 184 8.11 0.45 5.91
N ASN A 185 8.80 1.59 5.92
CA ASN A 185 10.16 1.73 5.42
C ASN A 185 11.15 1.90 6.56
N ALA A 186 12.37 1.40 6.37
CA ALA A 186 13.50 1.73 7.23
C ALA A 186 13.86 3.21 7.04
N VAL A 187 13.61 4.05 8.03
CA VAL A 187 13.87 5.49 7.94
C VAL A 187 14.81 5.98 9.04
N ARG A 188 15.51 7.08 8.76
CA ARG A 188 16.40 7.73 9.73
C ARG A 188 15.59 8.18 10.95
N ARG A 189 16.11 7.94 12.16
CA ARG A 189 15.57 8.54 13.40
C ARG A 189 15.82 10.04 13.40
N GLY A 190 14.84 10.83 13.82
CA GLY A 190 14.95 12.27 13.94
C GLY A 190 13.83 12.88 14.78
N ASN A 191 13.55 14.15 14.54
CA ASN A 191 12.66 14.98 15.35
C ASN A 191 11.29 15.29 14.69
N ILE A 192 10.98 14.70 13.53
CA ILE A 192 9.71 14.93 12.83
C ILE A 192 8.75 13.80 13.17
N GLY A 193 7.63 14.13 13.81
CA GLY A 193 6.53 13.21 14.08
C GLY A 193 5.50 13.27 12.96
N ILE A 194 4.97 12.12 12.55
CA ILE A 194 3.98 12.00 11.47
C ILE A 194 2.68 11.44 12.05
N VAL A 195 1.54 12.04 11.68
CA VAL A 195 0.21 11.45 11.91
C VAL A 195 -0.49 11.28 10.58
N GLY A 196 -0.90 10.05 10.28
CA GLY A 196 -1.34 9.66 8.94
C GLY A 196 -2.67 8.92 8.90
N ALA A 197 -3.65 9.46 8.19
CA ALA A 197 -4.86 8.73 7.79
C ALA A 197 -4.72 8.19 6.36
N SER A 198 -3.56 7.58 6.08
CA SER A 198 -3.15 7.07 4.78
C SER A 198 -1.92 6.18 4.95
N GLY A 199 -1.98 4.92 4.50
CA GLY A 199 -0.83 4.00 4.58
C GLY A 199 0.35 4.46 3.72
N THR A 200 0.23 4.29 2.41
CA THR A 200 1.31 4.64 1.46
C THR A 200 1.62 6.13 1.39
N GLY A 201 0.68 7.02 1.74
CA GLY A 201 0.98 8.44 1.89
C GLY A 201 1.89 8.71 3.09
N SER A 202 1.68 8.02 4.21
CA SER A 202 2.59 8.12 5.35
C SER A 202 3.96 7.54 5.04
N GLN A 203 4.02 6.44 4.28
CA GLN A 203 5.29 5.90 3.78
C GLN A 203 6.00 6.92 2.89
N GLU A 204 5.34 7.46 1.86
CA GLU A 204 5.90 8.50 0.98
C GLU A 204 6.43 9.69 1.76
N LEU A 205 5.65 10.22 2.71
CA LEU A 205 6.07 11.34 3.54
C LEU A 205 7.33 11.00 4.36
N SER A 206 7.37 9.81 4.97
CA SER A 206 8.52 9.37 5.76
C SER A 206 9.79 9.13 4.92
N VAL A 207 9.64 8.58 3.71
CA VAL A 207 10.72 8.34 2.75
C VAL A 207 11.26 9.66 2.21
N ARG A 208 10.39 10.61 1.86
CA ARG A 208 10.80 11.94 1.42
C ARG A 208 11.50 12.73 2.53
N ILE A 209 11.03 12.62 3.77
CA ILE A 209 11.73 13.20 4.94
C ILE A 209 13.13 12.58 5.07
N HIS A 210 13.26 11.26 4.92
CA HIS A 210 14.55 10.58 4.93
C HIS A 210 15.45 11.13 3.81
N GLU A 211 14.97 11.15 2.57
CA GLU A 211 15.70 11.57 1.37
C GLU A 211 16.22 13.01 1.50
N PHE A 212 15.39 13.92 2.02
CA PHE A 212 15.78 15.30 2.25
C PHE A 212 16.67 15.52 3.49
N GLY A 213 17.17 14.45 4.11
CA GLY A 213 18.11 14.55 5.23
C GLY A 213 17.48 14.73 6.61
N GLY A 214 16.15 14.73 6.71
CA GLY A 214 15.42 14.74 7.99
C GLY A 214 15.31 13.35 8.63
N GLY A 215 14.58 13.24 9.74
CA GLY A 215 14.35 11.93 10.36
C GLY A 215 13.05 11.90 11.15
N VAL A 216 12.51 10.69 11.31
CA VAL A 216 11.20 10.44 11.92
C VAL A 216 11.36 10.11 13.40
N SER A 217 10.64 10.82 14.27
CA SER A 217 10.52 10.52 15.70
C SER A 217 9.47 9.43 15.94
N GLN A 218 8.30 9.58 15.34
CA GLN A 218 7.19 8.63 15.38
C GLN A 218 6.38 8.78 14.09
N LEU A 219 5.74 7.70 13.63
CA LEU A 219 4.71 7.74 12.59
C LEU A 219 3.51 6.97 13.14
N ILE A 220 2.42 7.69 13.41
CA ILE A 220 1.19 7.14 13.96
C ILE A 220 0.14 7.09 12.85
N GLY A 221 -0.18 5.89 12.38
CA GLY A 221 -1.29 5.65 11.47
C GLY A 221 -2.63 5.69 12.23
N THR A 222 -3.66 6.33 11.68
CA THR A 222 -4.96 6.50 12.38
C THR A 222 -6.03 5.52 11.89
N GLY A 223 -5.78 4.84 10.78
CA GLY A 223 -6.78 4.10 9.99
C GLY A 223 -7.42 4.98 8.91
N GLY A 224 -7.75 4.38 7.77
CA GLY A 224 -8.22 5.10 6.57
C GLY A 224 -9.51 5.91 6.77
N ARG A 225 -10.39 5.48 7.68
CA ARG A 225 -11.70 6.11 7.94
C ARG A 225 -11.69 7.13 9.09
N ASP A 226 -10.55 7.36 9.74
CA ASP A 226 -10.49 8.21 10.95
C ASP A 226 -11.04 9.61 10.70
N LEU A 227 -10.75 10.19 9.53
CA LEU A 227 -11.20 11.54 9.17
C LEU A 227 -12.57 11.59 8.49
N SER A 228 -13.32 10.49 8.51
CA SER A 228 -14.73 10.47 8.11
C SER A 228 -15.60 11.18 9.14
N GLU A 229 -16.78 11.65 8.72
CA GLU A 229 -17.72 12.34 9.62
C GLU A 229 -18.21 11.44 10.77
N LYS A 230 -18.37 10.14 10.51
CA LYS A 230 -18.83 9.16 11.51
C LYS A 230 -17.81 8.89 12.62
N ILE A 231 -16.52 8.87 12.28
CA ILE A 231 -15.45 8.62 13.26
C ILE A 231 -15.00 9.93 13.91
N GLY A 232 -14.92 11.03 13.17
CA GLY A 232 -14.70 12.36 13.73
C GLY A 232 -13.25 12.72 14.06
N GLY A 233 -12.28 11.93 13.59
CA GLY A 233 -10.84 12.21 13.73
C GLY A 233 -10.28 11.97 15.13
N LEU A 234 -10.90 11.10 15.93
CA LEU A 234 -10.49 10.86 17.32
C LEU A 234 -9.00 10.50 17.43
N MET A 235 -8.54 9.53 16.63
CA MET A 235 -7.14 9.08 16.71
C MET A 235 -6.19 10.15 16.18
N MET A 236 -6.54 10.88 15.11
CA MET A 236 -5.74 12.01 14.62
C MET A 236 -5.55 13.08 15.72
N LEU A 237 -6.63 13.47 16.41
CA LEU A 237 -6.57 14.50 17.46
C LEU A 237 -5.73 14.06 18.65
N ASP A 238 -5.90 12.81 19.09
CA ASP A 238 -5.13 12.23 20.19
C ASP A 238 -3.65 12.07 19.83
N ALA A 239 -3.35 11.60 18.61
CA ALA A 239 -1.99 11.45 18.12
C ALA A 239 -1.25 12.80 18.03
N ILE A 240 -1.92 13.88 17.58
CA ILE A 240 -1.35 15.24 17.66
C ILE A 240 -0.99 15.58 19.11
N GLY A 241 -1.89 15.29 20.07
CA GLY A 241 -1.61 15.49 21.49
C GLY A 241 -0.44 14.68 22.03
N MET A 242 -0.31 13.43 21.62
CA MET A 242 0.79 12.56 22.03
C MET A 242 2.13 13.07 21.46
N LEU A 243 2.19 13.39 20.17
CA LEU A 243 3.39 13.94 19.54
C LEU A 243 3.74 15.33 20.05
N GLU A 244 2.76 16.15 20.39
CA GLU A 244 2.99 17.44 21.02
C GLU A 244 3.65 17.30 22.41
N ASN A 245 3.37 16.22 23.13
CA ASN A 245 3.97 15.95 24.44
C ASN A 245 5.22 15.07 24.38
N ASP A 246 5.54 14.47 23.23
CA ASP A 246 6.75 13.68 23.04
C ASP A 246 7.99 14.59 22.96
N PRO A 247 8.96 14.49 23.89
CA PRO A 247 10.16 15.32 23.87
C PRO A 247 11.09 15.04 22.67
N GLN A 248 10.95 13.90 21.98
CA GLN A 248 11.73 13.61 20.77
C GLN A 248 11.14 14.23 19.51
N THR A 249 9.88 14.65 19.54
CA THR A 249 9.22 15.29 18.42
C THR A 249 9.34 16.80 18.55
N GLU A 250 9.82 17.49 17.51
CA GLU A 250 9.91 18.95 17.46
C GLU A 250 9.00 19.55 16.38
N ILE A 251 8.73 18.79 15.31
CA ILE A 251 7.84 19.17 14.20
C ILE A 251 6.81 18.06 13.99
N ILE A 252 5.57 18.42 13.69
CA ILE A 252 4.51 17.46 13.36
C ILE A 252 4.10 17.61 11.90
N ALA A 253 4.01 16.51 11.16
CA ALA A 253 3.47 16.48 9.80
C ALA A 253 2.20 15.62 9.76
N LEU A 254 1.10 16.18 9.27
CA LEU A 254 -0.18 15.51 9.09
C LEU A 254 -0.37 15.15 7.62
N ILE A 255 -0.77 13.91 7.34
CA ILE A 255 -1.09 13.48 5.98
C ILE A 255 -2.38 12.67 5.93
N SER A 256 -3.23 12.98 4.95
CA SER A 256 -4.43 12.18 4.68
C SER A 256 -4.93 12.33 3.24
N LYS A 257 -5.74 11.35 2.82
CA LYS A 257 -6.74 11.53 1.75
C LYS A 257 -7.71 12.67 2.11
N PRO A 258 -8.51 13.22 1.17
CA PRO A 258 -9.44 14.31 1.45
C PRO A 258 -10.35 14.02 2.67
N PRO A 259 -10.22 14.78 3.78
CA PRO A 259 -11.02 14.56 4.97
C PRO A 259 -12.45 15.10 4.82
N ALA A 260 -13.38 14.62 5.65
CA ALA A 260 -14.71 15.24 5.75
C ALA A 260 -14.58 16.72 6.20
N PRO A 261 -15.28 17.68 5.58
CA PRO A 261 -15.07 19.11 5.86
C PRO A 261 -15.22 19.51 7.33
N ALA A 262 -16.18 18.91 8.04
CA ALA A 262 -16.39 19.17 9.46
C ALA A 262 -15.21 18.67 10.33
N VAL A 263 -14.63 17.52 9.98
CA VAL A 263 -13.48 16.94 10.68
C VAL A 263 -12.20 17.70 10.34
N ALA A 264 -12.03 18.09 9.08
CA ALA A 264 -10.92 18.94 8.64
C ALA A 264 -10.83 20.21 9.47
N ARG A 265 -11.96 20.89 9.75
CA ARG A 265 -11.98 22.07 10.62
C ARG A 265 -11.46 21.78 12.03
N LYS A 266 -11.93 20.70 12.65
CA LYS A 266 -11.48 20.28 14.00
C LYS A 266 -9.98 19.98 14.04
N VAL A 267 -9.47 19.25 13.06
CA VAL A 267 -8.03 18.91 12.98
C VAL A 267 -7.19 20.18 12.77
N LEU A 268 -7.64 21.10 11.92
CA LEU A 268 -6.94 22.37 11.71
C LEU A 268 -6.97 23.28 12.94
N GLU A 269 -8.10 23.36 13.66
CA GLU A 269 -8.17 24.06 14.95
C GLU A 269 -7.19 23.46 15.97
N ARG A 270 -7.12 22.12 16.05
CA ARG A 270 -6.18 21.43 16.91
C ARG A 270 -4.73 21.65 16.52
N ALA A 271 -4.42 21.68 15.22
CA ALA A 271 -3.09 21.95 14.69
C ALA A 271 -2.66 23.40 14.98
N ARG A 272 -3.55 24.39 14.81
CA ARG A 272 -3.30 25.79 15.19
C ARG A 272 -3.02 25.97 16.67
N ALA A 273 -3.68 25.18 17.52
CA ALA A 273 -3.47 25.21 18.97
C ALA A 273 -2.21 24.45 19.43
N CYS A 274 -1.50 23.77 18.52
CA CYS A 274 -0.30 23.00 18.86
C CYS A 274 0.87 23.93 19.18
N ARG A 275 1.63 23.62 20.25
CA ARG A 275 2.84 24.34 20.64
C ARG A 275 4.03 24.09 19.70
N LYS A 276 3.97 23.03 18.89
CA LYS A 276 5.02 22.65 17.94
C LYS A 276 4.59 23.04 16.52
N PRO A 277 5.53 23.41 15.63
CA PRO A 277 5.23 23.63 14.22
C PRO A 277 4.53 22.42 13.59
N VAL A 278 3.45 22.67 12.85
CA VAL A 278 2.68 21.63 12.15
C VAL A 278 2.68 21.88 10.64
N VAL A 279 2.91 20.85 9.85
CA VAL A 279 2.72 20.84 8.39
C VAL A 279 1.51 19.97 8.07
N VAL A 280 0.57 20.45 7.26
CA VAL A 280 -0.65 19.73 6.91
C VAL A 280 -0.72 19.45 5.41
N CYS A 281 -0.82 18.17 5.07
CA CYS A 281 -1.01 17.68 3.71
C CYS A 281 -2.33 16.91 3.62
N PHE A 282 -3.40 17.61 3.24
CA PHE A 282 -4.67 16.98 2.89
C PHE A 282 -4.78 16.96 1.38
N LEU A 283 -4.66 15.77 0.78
CA LEU A 283 -4.61 15.60 -0.67
C LEU A 283 -5.93 16.02 -1.32
N GLY A 284 -5.87 16.29 -2.63
CA GLY A 284 -7.05 16.60 -3.46
C GLY A 284 -7.65 17.99 -3.20
N ARG A 285 -6.97 18.88 -2.49
CA ARG A 285 -7.40 20.27 -2.34
C ARG A 285 -7.14 21.06 -3.62
N VAL A 286 -8.19 21.73 -4.11
CA VAL A 286 -8.11 22.63 -5.28
C VAL A 286 -7.21 23.82 -4.99
N GLU A 287 -7.35 24.42 -3.80
CA GLU A 287 -6.54 25.53 -3.31
C GLU A 287 -5.85 25.15 -1.99
N THR A 288 -4.54 25.41 -1.92
CA THR A 288 -3.76 25.29 -0.69
C THR A 288 -3.92 26.59 0.11
N PRO A 289 -4.41 26.53 1.37
CA PRO A 289 -4.47 27.72 2.21
C PRO A 289 -3.09 28.37 2.38
N VAL A 290 -3.07 29.67 2.64
CA VAL A 290 -1.83 30.39 2.96
C VAL A 290 -1.29 29.89 4.30
N ASP A 291 0.02 29.75 4.38
CA ASP A 291 0.71 29.38 5.62
C ASP A 291 0.40 30.39 6.76
N GLU A 292 0.26 29.86 7.97
CA GLU A 292 -0.03 30.61 9.19
C GLU A 292 1.15 30.47 10.18
N GLN A 293 1.16 31.29 11.24
CA GLN A 293 2.17 31.16 12.28
C GLN A 293 2.03 29.79 12.99
N GLY A 294 3.05 28.95 12.87
CA GLY A 294 3.08 27.61 13.48
C GLY A 294 2.33 26.52 12.69
N LEU A 295 1.67 26.87 11.58
CA LEU A 295 0.92 25.93 10.75
C LEU A 295 1.18 26.19 9.27
N GLN A 296 1.77 25.22 8.57
CA GLN A 296 2.03 25.28 7.14
C GLN A 296 1.16 24.27 6.39
N PHE A 297 0.80 24.59 5.14
CA PHE A 297 -0.03 23.74 4.29
C PHE A 297 0.78 23.26 3.09
N ALA A 298 0.60 22.01 2.70
CA ALA A 298 1.19 21.42 1.52
C ALA A 298 0.11 20.79 0.63
N ARG A 299 0.30 20.89 -0.69
CA ARG A 299 -0.62 20.30 -1.68
C ARG A 299 -0.35 18.82 -1.89
N GLY A 300 0.91 18.41 -1.77
CA GLY A 300 1.38 17.05 -2.02
C GLY A 300 2.41 16.59 -1.00
N SER A 301 2.68 15.29 -1.02
CA SER A 301 3.51 14.60 -0.03
C SER A 301 4.96 15.10 -0.03
N LYS A 302 5.55 15.33 -1.21
CA LYS A 302 6.90 15.87 -1.38
C LYS A 302 7.04 17.27 -0.80
N GLU A 303 6.07 18.15 -1.05
CA GLU A 303 6.07 19.52 -0.50
C GLU A 303 5.95 19.48 1.03
N ALA A 304 5.10 18.60 1.56
CA ALA A 304 4.93 18.42 3.01
C ALA A 304 6.23 17.97 3.68
N ALA A 305 6.93 17.01 3.07
CA ALA A 305 8.23 16.55 3.52
C ALA A 305 9.27 17.68 3.50
N LEU A 306 9.36 18.43 2.40
CA LEU A 306 10.27 19.56 2.26
C LEU A 306 10.04 20.61 3.35
N LYS A 307 8.78 21.01 3.57
CA LYS A 307 8.41 21.98 4.61
C LYS A 307 8.78 21.47 6.01
N ALA A 308 8.48 20.21 6.31
CA ALA A 308 8.82 19.61 7.61
C ALA A 308 10.34 19.56 7.85
N VAL A 309 11.11 19.23 6.83
CA VAL A 309 12.59 19.15 6.88
C VAL A 309 13.23 20.54 6.95
N MET A 310 12.66 21.54 6.29
CA MET A 310 13.12 22.93 6.46
C MET A 310 12.89 23.43 7.87
N LEU A 311 11.76 23.07 8.50
CA LEU A 311 11.48 23.40 9.90
C LEU A 311 12.42 22.71 10.90
N SER A 312 13.04 21.58 10.52
CA SER A 312 14.08 20.92 11.34
C SER A 312 15.47 21.55 11.19
N GLY A 313 15.62 22.57 10.33
CA GLY A 313 16.85 23.33 10.14
C GLY A 313 17.67 22.93 8.90
N VAL A 314 17.19 21.98 8.10
CA VAL A 314 17.84 21.64 6.82
C VAL A 314 17.57 22.75 5.80
N LYS A 315 18.63 23.23 5.15
CA LYS A 315 18.51 24.30 4.15
C LYS A 315 18.15 23.75 2.78
N GLN A 316 17.16 24.37 2.15
CA GLN A 316 16.69 24.00 0.81
C GLN A 316 17.80 24.02 -0.25
N GLU A 317 18.77 24.95 -0.15
CA GLU A 317 19.90 25.05 -1.08
C GLU A 317 20.79 23.79 -1.14
N ASN A 318 20.69 22.91 -0.14
CA ASN A 318 21.46 21.67 -0.06
C ASN A 318 20.68 20.45 -0.56
N LEU A 319 19.44 20.62 -1.02
CA LEU A 319 18.55 19.53 -1.40
C LEU A 319 18.48 19.38 -2.92
N ASP A 320 18.58 18.15 -3.40
CA ASP A 320 18.12 17.81 -4.75
C ASP A 320 16.59 17.68 -4.71
N LEU A 321 15.91 18.69 -5.24
CA LEU A 321 14.45 18.69 -5.33
C LEU A 321 13.95 17.87 -6.50
N HIS A 322 14.82 17.23 -7.29
CA HIS A 322 14.48 16.44 -8.46
C HIS A 322 13.47 17.16 -9.36
N THR A 323 13.86 18.32 -9.91
CA THR A 323 12.99 19.08 -10.82
C THR A 323 12.63 18.26 -12.05
N LEU A 324 11.45 18.47 -12.62
CA LEU A 324 10.99 17.73 -13.81
C LEU A 324 11.99 17.86 -14.97
N ASN A 325 12.31 16.73 -15.58
CA ASN A 325 13.19 16.69 -16.75
C ASN A 325 12.41 17.12 -18.00
N GLN A 326 12.47 18.42 -18.31
CA GLN A 326 11.79 18.99 -19.49
C GLN A 326 12.24 18.38 -20.83
N PRO A 327 13.55 18.13 -21.06
CA PRO A 327 13.99 17.39 -22.25
C PRO A 327 13.34 16.00 -22.38
N LEU A 328 13.23 15.25 -21.29
CA LEU A 328 12.57 13.94 -21.28
C LEU A 328 11.08 14.05 -21.65
N ILE A 329 10.38 15.04 -21.10
CA ILE A 329 8.96 15.28 -21.43
C ILE A 329 8.80 15.55 -22.93
N ALA A 330 9.63 16.42 -23.50
CA ALA A 330 9.60 16.74 -24.92
C ALA A 330 9.90 15.52 -25.80
N ASP A 331 10.89 14.72 -25.43
CA ASP A 331 11.27 13.49 -26.12
C ASP A 331 10.13 12.45 -26.11
N VAL A 332 9.53 12.19 -24.95
CA VAL A 332 8.40 11.25 -24.83
C VAL A 332 7.23 11.72 -25.71
N ARG A 333 6.85 13.01 -25.63
CA ARG A 333 5.75 13.56 -26.45
C ARG A 333 5.99 13.38 -27.95
N ALA A 334 7.24 13.54 -28.40
CA ALA A 334 7.60 13.43 -29.81
C ALA A 334 7.52 11.99 -30.34
N ARG A 335 7.70 10.98 -29.47
CA ARG A 335 7.65 9.56 -29.83
C ARG A 335 6.23 8.98 -29.84
N LEU A 336 5.30 9.58 -29.10
CA LEU A 336 3.91 9.11 -29.00
C LEU A 336 3.08 9.39 -30.26
N GLN A 337 2.40 8.36 -30.77
CA GLN A 337 1.52 8.49 -31.93
C GLN A 337 0.23 9.29 -31.63
N PRO A 338 -0.47 9.84 -32.63
CA PRO A 338 -1.69 10.64 -32.41
C PRO A 338 -2.83 9.90 -31.70
N GLN A 339 -2.95 8.58 -31.89
CA GLN A 339 -3.97 7.78 -31.20
C GLN A 339 -3.63 7.47 -29.74
N GLN A 340 -2.34 7.54 -29.36
CA GLN A 340 -1.90 7.31 -27.99
C GLN A 340 -2.19 8.55 -27.15
N LYS A 341 -3.28 8.49 -26.39
CA LYS A 341 -3.85 9.62 -25.67
C LYS A 341 -3.94 9.38 -24.18
N TYR A 342 -4.11 8.14 -23.76
CA TYR A 342 -4.56 7.85 -22.41
C TYR A 342 -3.48 7.31 -21.47
N ILE A 343 -3.72 7.53 -20.18
CA ILE A 343 -2.89 7.02 -19.08
C ILE A 343 -3.63 5.84 -18.45
N ARG A 344 -2.89 4.81 -18.06
CA ARG A 344 -3.35 3.71 -17.22
C ARG A 344 -2.48 3.64 -15.96
N GLY A 345 -3.02 4.10 -14.84
CA GLY A 345 -2.39 3.96 -13.53
C GLY A 345 -2.74 2.63 -12.90
N LEU A 346 -1.74 1.80 -12.59
CA LEU A 346 -1.91 0.50 -11.94
C LEU A 346 -1.17 0.53 -10.61
N PHE A 347 -1.81 1.03 -9.55
CA PHE A 347 -1.16 1.29 -8.27
C PHE A 347 -1.43 0.18 -7.25
N CYS A 348 -0.43 -0.15 -6.43
CA CYS A 348 -0.64 -0.90 -5.18
C CYS A 348 -0.82 0.03 -3.97
N GLY A 349 -0.39 1.28 -4.06
CA GLY A 349 -0.56 2.30 -3.04
C GLY A 349 -1.65 3.31 -3.38
N GLY A 350 -2.76 3.25 -2.66
CA GLY A 350 -3.90 4.14 -2.90
C GLY A 350 -3.61 5.63 -2.83
N THR A 351 -2.73 6.08 -1.94
CA THR A 351 -2.40 7.50 -1.87
C THR A 351 -1.44 7.96 -2.97
N LEU A 352 -0.60 7.06 -3.47
CA LEU A 352 0.22 7.31 -4.65
C LEU A 352 -0.67 7.40 -5.90
N CYS A 353 -1.72 6.57 -5.96
CA CYS A 353 -2.77 6.63 -6.97
C CYS A 353 -3.50 7.98 -6.92
N ASP A 354 -3.99 8.40 -5.75
CA ASP A 354 -4.67 9.69 -5.53
C ASP A 354 -3.80 10.87 -5.99
N GLU A 355 -2.55 10.94 -5.53
CA GLU A 355 -1.66 12.07 -5.86
C GLU A 355 -1.35 12.14 -7.36
N THR A 356 -1.16 10.99 -8.01
CA THR A 356 -0.96 10.92 -9.47
C THR A 356 -2.23 11.34 -10.22
N MET A 357 -3.39 10.79 -9.81
CA MET A 357 -4.68 11.09 -10.41
C MET A 357 -5.02 12.58 -10.29
N PHE A 358 -4.86 13.18 -9.11
CA PHE A 358 -5.14 14.60 -8.89
C PHE A 358 -4.24 15.50 -9.71
N ALA A 359 -2.95 15.18 -9.86
CA ALA A 359 -2.06 15.95 -10.73
C ALA A 359 -2.57 15.94 -12.18
N VAL A 360 -3.02 14.78 -12.69
CA VAL A 360 -3.55 14.65 -14.05
C VAL A 360 -4.87 15.40 -14.23
N MET A 361 -5.74 15.39 -13.22
CA MET A 361 -7.02 16.13 -13.22
C MET A 361 -6.85 17.65 -13.35
N GLU A 362 -5.68 18.21 -13.02
CA GLU A 362 -5.41 19.65 -13.20
C GLU A 362 -5.40 20.09 -14.67
N LYS A 363 -5.11 19.19 -15.61
CA LYS A 363 -5.07 19.48 -17.06
C LYS A 363 -6.09 18.67 -17.87
N HIS A 364 -6.75 17.66 -17.28
CA HIS A 364 -7.63 16.75 -18.00
C HIS A 364 -8.93 16.49 -17.21
N GLY A 365 -10.09 16.67 -17.85
CA GLY A 365 -11.39 16.42 -17.21
C GLY A 365 -11.86 14.95 -17.26
N ASP A 366 -11.32 14.16 -18.17
CA ASP A 366 -11.77 12.78 -18.45
C ASP A 366 -10.94 11.73 -17.69
N VAL A 367 -10.91 11.83 -16.35
CA VAL A 367 -10.08 11.00 -15.47
C VAL A 367 -10.94 10.09 -14.58
N TYR A 368 -10.87 8.79 -14.82
CA TYR A 368 -11.67 7.76 -14.14
C TYR A 368 -10.86 6.95 -13.14
N SER A 369 -11.51 6.43 -12.10
CA SER A 369 -10.88 5.57 -11.10
C SER A 369 -11.90 4.75 -10.31
N ASN A 370 -11.47 3.66 -9.67
CA ASN A 370 -12.27 3.00 -8.62
C ASN A 370 -12.37 3.86 -7.35
N ILE A 371 -11.37 4.72 -7.10
CA ILE A 371 -11.31 5.60 -5.92
C ILE A 371 -11.64 7.07 -6.23
N GLN A 372 -12.23 7.37 -7.39
CA GLN A 372 -12.59 8.75 -7.77
C GLN A 372 -13.54 9.38 -6.72
N PRO A 373 -13.18 10.54 -6.12
CA PRO A 373 -14.09 11.29 -5.23
C PRO A 373 -15.45 11.68 -5.84
N ASP A 374 -15.48 12.08 -7.10
CA ASP A 374 -16.65 12.39 -7.91
C ASP A 374 -17.26 11.10 -8.50
N PRO A 375 -18.51 10.75 -8.10
CA PRO A 375 -19.20 9.57 -8.61
C PRO A 375 -19.40 9.52 -10.12
N GLU A 376 -19.44 10.67 -10.81
CA GLU A 376 -19.62 10.71 -12.28
C GLU A 376 -18.45 10.05 -13.02
N PHE A 377 -17.26 10.13 -12.43
CA PHE A 377 -16.03 9.59 -12.98
C PHE A 377 -15.57 8.29 -12.28
N ARG A 378 -16.41 7.71 -11.42
CA ARG A 378 -16.15 6.35 -10.92
C ARG A 378 -16.38 5.31 -12.02
N LEU A 379 -15.50 4.32 -12.08
CA LEU A 379 -15.65 3.19 -12.98
C LEU A 379 -16.91 2.39 -12.63
N GLN A 380 -17.77 2.15 -13.62
CA GLN A 380 -18.93 1.27 -13.48
C GLN A 380 -18.53 -0.21 -13.49
N ASP A 381 -17.46 -0.53 -14.21
CA ASP A 381 -16.81 -1.85 -14.19
C ASP A 381 -15.32 -1.66 -13.93
N ILE A 382 -14.88 -2.03 -12.72
CA ILE A 382 -13.49 -1.91 -12.27
C ILE A 382 -12.52 -2.76 -13.11
N ASN A 383 -13.02 -3.76 -13.85
CA ASN A 383 -12.22 -4.61 -14.71
C ASN A 383 -11.97 -4.00 -16.10
N ARG A 384 -12.55 -2.83 -16.39
CA ARG A 384 -12.43 -2.19 -17.70
C ARG A 384 -12.01 -0.73 -17.58
N SER A 385 -10.85 -0.39 -18.13
CA SER A 385 -10.40 0.99 -18.23
C SER A 385 -11.09 1.74 -19.37
N ILE A 386 -11.29 3.03 -19.16
CA ILE A 386 -11.82 3.99 -20.13
C ILE A 386 -11.07 5.32 -20.01
N LYS A 387 -10.77 5.96 -21.15
CA LYS A 387 -10.02 7.24 -21.21
C LYS A 387 -8.83 7.25 -20.25
N HIS A 388 -8.53 8.29 -19.47
CA HIS A 388 -7.53 8.16 -18.42
C HIS A 388 -8.11 7.33 -17.28
N THR A 389 -7.44 6.26 -16.85
CA THR A 389 -7.91 5.42 -15.74
C THR A 389 -6.80 5.21 -14.72
N PHE A 390 -7.10 5.39 -13.43
CA PHE A 390 -6.19 5.15 -12.31
C PHE A 390 -6.83 4.13 -11.37
N LEU A 391 -6.17 3.00 -11.17
CA LEU A 391 -6.65 1.90 -10.33
C LEU A 391 -5.80 1.80 -9.08
N ASP A 392 -6.46 1.88 -7.92
CA ASP A 392 -5.89 1.45 -6.65
C ASP A 392 -6.27 -0.01 -6.43
N PHE A 393 -5.31 -0.91 -6.65
CA PHE A 393 -5.49 -2.34 -6.41
C PHE A 393 -5.48 -2.69 -4.91
N GLY A 394 -5.10 -1.75 -4.05
CA GLY A 394 -5.15 -1.92 -2.60
C GLY A 394 -6.55 -1.78 -2.02
N ASP A 395 -7.46 -1.19 -2.79
CA ASP A 395 -8.86 -0.99 -2.41
C ASP A 395 -9.61 -2.32 -2.26
N ASP A 396 -10.63 -2.34 -1.39
CA ASP A 396 -11.42 -3.52 -1.03
C ASP A 396 -12.04 -4.24 -2.24
N ASP A 397 -12.37 -3.46 -3.28
CA ASP A 397 -12.88 -3.97 -4.56
C ASP A 397 -11.93 -5.00 -5.21
N PHE A 398 -10.62 -4.90 -4.97
CA PHE A 398 -9.61 -5.79 -5.52
C PHE A 398 -9.01 -6.79 -4.52
N THR A 399 -9.14 -6.52 -3.22
CA THR A 399 -8.49 -7.30 -2.14
C THR A 399 -9.43 -8.24 -1.40
N ASN A 400 -10.74 -8.22 -1.69
CA ASN A 400 -11.67 -9.16 -1.07
C ASN A 400 -11.32 -10.63 -1.38
N GLY A 401 -10.89 -11.36 -0.34
CA GLY A 401 -10.44 -12.75 -0.44
C GLY A 401 -9.10 -12.95 -1.16
N LYS A 402 -8.35 -11.87 -1.37
CA LYS A 402 -7.05 -11.86 -2.06
C LYS A 402 -6.00 -11.11 -1.23
N PRO A 403 -4.70 -11.40 -1.44
CA PRO A 403 -3.63 -10.58 -0.87
C PRO A 403 -3.71 -9.14 -1.34
N HIS A 404 -3.30 -8.21 -0.47
CA HIS A 404 -3.00 -6.84 -0.86
C HIS A 404 -1.90 -6.82 -1.94
N PRO A 405 -1.98 -5.95 -2.97
CA PRO A 405 -1.04 -5.93 -4.10
C PRO A 405 0.40 -5.55 -3.74
N MET A 406 0.63 -4.98 -2.56
CA MET A 406 1.99 -4.79 -2.04
C MET A 406 2.65 -6.12 -1.64
N ILE A 407 1.86 -7.16 -1.32
CA ILE A 407 2.34 -8.49 -0.98
C ILE A 407 2.33 -9.39 -2.22
N ASP A 408 1.31 -9.28 -3.08
CA ASP A 408 1.16 -10.12 -4.26
C ASP A 408 0.74 -9.28 -5.49
N PRO A 409 1.64 -9.06 -6.46
CA PRO A 409 1.36 -8.22 -7.61
C PRO A 409 0.56 -8.91 -8.73
N THR A 410 0.09 -10.16 -8.55
CA THR A 410 -0.50 -10.98 -9.62
C THR A 410 -1.64 -10.27 -10.37
N ASN A 411 -2.59 -9.66 -9.65
CA ASN A 411 -3.70 -8.93 -10.29
C ASN A 411 -3.22 -7.74 -11.13
N ARG A 412 -2.20 -7.02 -10.66
CA ARG A 412 -1.60 -5.87 -11.38
C ARG A 412 -0.85 -6.33 -12.63
N ILE A 413 -0.14 -7.47 -12.55
CA ILE A 413 0.56 -8.07 -13.67
C ILE A 413 -0.41 -8.46 -14.79
N SER A 414 -1.52 -9.13 -14.45
CA SER A 414 -2.54 -9.48 -15.45
C SER A 414 -3.11 -8.24 -16.12
N ARG A 415 -3.44 -7.19 -15.32
CA ARG A 415 -3.99 -5.94 -15.87
C ARG A 415 -2.99 -5.19 -16.74
N LEU A 416 -1.70 -5.20 -16.41
CA LEU A 416 -0.64 -4.60 -17.23
C LEU A 416 -0.66 -5.15 -18.66
N ILE A 417 -0.78 -6.47 -18.83
CA ILE A 417 -0.81 -7.12 -20.14
C ILE A 417 -2.10 -6.77 -20.91
N GLU A 418 -3.23 -6.65 -20.22
CA GLU A 418 -4.49 -6.22 -20.83
C GLU A 418 -4.40 -4.78 -21.35
N GLU A 419 -3.96 -3.84 -20.51
CA GLU A 419 -3.82 -2.43 -20.88
C GLU A 419 -2.77 -2.23 -21.98
N ALA A 420 -1.73 -3.05 -22.01
CA ALA A 420 -0.72 -3.00 -23.05
C ALA A 420 -1.27 -3.29 -24.44
N ARG A 421 -2.42 -3.96 -24.58
CA ARG A 421 -3.08 -4.28 -25.87
C ARG A 421 -3.96 -3.15 -26.41
N ASP A 422 -4.27 -2.13 -25.60
CA ASP A 422 -5.07 -1.00 -26.03
C ASP A 422 -4.20 0.01 -26.83
N PRO A 423 -4.49 0.25 -28.12
CA PRO A 423 -3.68 1.15 -28.95
C PRO A 423 -3.82 2.63 -28.57
N GLU A 424 -4.84 3.00 -27.79
CA GLU A 424 -5.02 4.37 -27.30
C GLU A 424 -4.17 4.68 -26.05
N VAL A 425 -3.53 3.67 -25.45
CA VAL A 425 -2.68 3.84 -24.27
C VAL A 425 -1.32 4.41 -24.66
N ALA A 426 -1.00 5.56 -24.08
CA ALA A 426 0.29 6.22 -24.21
C ALA A 426 1.24 5.81 -23.08
N VAL A 427 0.75 5.89 -21.84
CA VAL A 427 1.54 5.72 -20.63
C VAL A 427 0.86 4.76 -19.68
N ILE A 428 1.59 3.75 -19.21
CA ILE A 428 1.21 2.95 -18.04
C ILE A 428 2.06 3.42 -16.86
N VAL A 429 1.41 3.75 -15.75
CA VAL A 429 2.05 4.22 -14.51
C VAL A 429 1.97 3.11 -13.47
N MET A 430 3.09 2.80 -12.82
CA MET A 430 3.16 1.75 -11.79
C MET A 430 4.01 2.20 -10.59
N ASP A 431 3.59 1.83 -9.39
CA ASP A 431 4.38 1.97 -8.17
C ASP A 431 4.92 0.61 -7.67
N PHE A 432 6.08 0.67 -7.03
CA PHE A 432 6.74 -0.46 -6.38
C PHE A 432 7.10 -0.02 -4.97
N VAL A 433 6.47 -0.62 -3.97
CA VAL A 433 6.69 -0.24 -2.56
C VAL A 433 7.63 -1.24 -1.92
N LEU A 434 8.72 -0.75 -1.34
CA LEU A 434 9.74 -1.54 -0.64
C LEU A 434 9.49 -1.53 0.87
N GLY A 435 10.38 -2.20 1.61
CA GLY A 435 10.40 -2.18 3.07
C GLY A 435 9.61 -3.33 3.71
N PHE A 436 9.42 -3.22 5.02
CA PHE A 436 8.75 -4.22 5.83
C PHE A 436 7.32 -4.48 5.36
N GLY A 437 6.91 -5.75 5.38
CA GLY A 437 5.57 -6.20 5.00
C GLY A 437 5.33 -6.29 3.49
N SER A 438 6.06 -5.55 2.66
CA SER A 438 5.96 -5.59 1.20
C SER A 438 6.57 -6.88 0.61
N HIS A 439 6.27 -7.16 -0.66
CA HIS A 439 6.83 -8.27 -1.42
C HIS A 439 8.38 -8.20 -1.42
N GLU A 440 9.05 -9.36 -1.34
CA GLU A 440 10.51 -9.47 -1.19
C GLU A 440 11.31 -8.98 -2.43
N ASP A 441 10.68 -9.03 -3.60
CA ASP A 441 11.21 -8.57 -4.89
C ASP A 441 10.09 -8.04 -5.82
N PRO A 442 9.52 -6.86 -5.54
CA PRO A 442 8.32 -6.37 -6.23
C PRO A 442 8.59 -6.03 -7.71
N VAL A 443 9.80 -5.54 -8.04
CA VAL A 443 10.18 -5.30 -9.44
C VAL A 443 10.46 -6.63 -10.14
N GLY A 444 11.28 -7.52 -9.56
CA GLY A 444 11.64 -8.77 -10.23
C GLY A 444 10.45 -9.68 -10.52
N SER A 445 9.43 -9.68 -9.65
CA SER A 445 8.17 -10.40 -9.90
C SER A 445 7.32 -9.81 -11.03
N THR A 446 7.55 -8.55 -11.43
CA THR A 446 6.76 -7.83 -12.43
C THR A 446 7.53 -7.56 -13.74
N ILE A 447 8.86 -7.65 -13.72
CA ILE A 447 9.73 -7.12 -14.79
C ILE A 447 9.53 -7.81 -16.14
N ASP A 448 9.25 -9.11 -16.15
CA ASP A 448 9.05 -9.84 -17.40
C ASP A 448 7.71 -9.49 -18.05
N ALA A 449 6.67 -9.23 -17.25
CA ALA A 449 5.40 -8.71 -17.74
C ALA A 449 5.54 -7.28 -18.30
N ILE A 450 6.42 -6.45 -17.73
CA ILE A 450 6.75 -5.12 -18.30
C ILE A 450 7.39 -5.27 -19.68
N LYS A 451 8.36 -6.19 -19.82
CA LYS A 451 9.00 -6.46 -21.12
C LYS A 451 7.97 -6.98 -22.14
N GLU A 452 7.09 -7.89 -21.72
CA GLU A 452 6.02 -8.42 -22.54
C GLU A 452 5.04 -7.32 -22.99
N ALA A 453 4.57 -6.48 -22.07
CA ALA A 453 3.70 -5.34 -22.38
C ALA A 453 4.31 -4.41 -23.44
N LYS A 454 5.60 -4.09 -23.30
CA LYS A 454 6.33 -3.29 -24.29
C LYS A 454 6.47 -4.02 -25.63
N ALA A 455 6.70 -5.32 -25.62
CA ALA A 455 6.79 -6.13 -26.83
C ALA A 455 5.44 -6.22 -27.58
N ILE A 456 4.33 -6.35 -26.86
CA ILE A 456 2.96 -6.32 -27.43
C ILE A 456 2.75 -5.01 -28.20
N ALA A 457 3.09 -3.88 -27.57
CA ALA A 457 2.98 -2.57 -28.22
C ALA A 457 3.90 -2.43 -29.44
N ALA A 458 5.15 -2.86 -29.30
CA ALA A 458 6.14 -2.79 -30.38
C ALA A 458 5.74 -3.63 -31.61
N ALA A 459 5.09 -4.78 -31.40
CA ALA A 459 4.56 -5.62 -32.48
C ALA A 459 3.49 -4.91 -33.34
N GLU A 460 2.82 -3.90 -32.77
CA GLU A 460 1.86 -3.04 -33.46
C GLU A 460 2.49 -1.73 -33.98
N GLY A 461 3.82 -1.61 -33.90
CA GLY A 461 4.56 -0.43 -34.36
C GLY A 461 4.37 0.82 -33.49
N ARG A 462 3.89 0.67 -32.26
CA ARG A 462 3.75 1.76 -31.28
C ARG A 462 4.71 1.58 -30.12
N GLU A 463 5.08 2.70 -29.49
CA GLU A 463 5.88 2.68 -28.28
C GLU A 463 4.98 2.79 -27.05
N LEU A 464 5.11 1.87 -26.10
CA LEU A 464 4.41 1.95 -24.81
C LEU A 464 5.35 2.51 -23.74
N ILE A 465 5.02 3.68 -23.22
CA ILE A 465 5.78 4.29 -22.13
C ILE A 465 5.35 3.65 -20.82
N ILE A 466 6.32 3.08 -20.10
CA ILE A 466 6.12 2.66 -18.72
C ILE A 466 6.81 3.68 -17.83
N LEU A 467 6.04 4.34 -16.97
CA LEU A 467 6.51 5.26 -15.93
C LEU A 467 6.38 4.54 -14.59
N ALA A 468 7.50 4.33 -13.90
CA ALA A 468 7.50 3.68 -12.60
C ALA A 468 8.00 4.59 -11.49
N TYR A 469 7.50 4.32 -10.28
CA TYR A 469 8.00 4.93 -9.05
C TYR A 469 8.33 3.84 -8.03
N VAL A 470 9.53 3.88 -7.47
CA VAL A 470 9.94 2.96 -6.40
C VAL A 470 9.94 3.71 -5.07
N LEU A 471 8.97 3.39 -4.21
CA LEU A 471 8.85 3.94 -2.87
C LEU A 471 9.71 3.14 -1.88
N GLY A 472 10.84 3.71 -1.48
CA GLY A 472 11.74 3.13 -0.48
C GLY A 472 12.91 4.04 -0.17
N THR A 473 13.76 3.60 0.76
CA THR A 473 15.01 4.27 1.14
C THR A 473 16.23 3.42 0.77
N ASP A 474 17.41 4.00 0.91
CA ASP A 474 18.70 3.29 0.85
C ASP A 474 18.90 2.28 1.99
N LEU A 475 18.06 2.31 3.03
CA LEU A 475 18.09 1.39 4.17
C LEU A 475 17.13 0.20 4.02
N ASP A 476 16.25 0.23 3.02
CA ASP A 476 15.26 -0.83 2.81
C ASP A 476 15.87 -2.09 2.19
N THR A 477 15.19 -3.21 2.40
CA THR A 477 15.40 -4.47 1.68
C THR A 477 14.08 -4.86 1.01
N PRO A 478 14.07 -5.24 -0.28
CA PRO A 478 15.21 -5.28 -1.21
C PRO A 478 15.77 -3.87 -1.50
N SER A 479 16.98 -3.80 -2.05
CA SER A 479 17.68 -2.53 -2.28
C SER A 479 16.93 -1.64 -3.28
N LEU A 480 16.69 -0.39 -2.91
CA LEU A 480 16.13 0.64 -3.79
C LEU A 480 16.93 0.79 -5.09
N GLU A 481 18.26 0.81 -4.98
CA GLU A 481 19.16 0.95 -6.13
C GLU A 481 19.01 -0.23 -7.09
N GLN A 482 19.01 -1.46 -6.55
CA GLN A 482 18.88 -2.67 -7.36
C GLN A 482 17.52 -2.72 -8.08
N GLN A 483 16.43 -2.49 -7.34
CA GLN A 483 15.07 -2.49 -7.89
C GLN A 483 14.91 -1.40 -8.97
N SER A 484 15.48 -0.21 -8.75
CA SER A 484 15.49 0.88 -9.72
C SER A 484 16.29 0.52 -10.97
N GLN A 485 17.47 -0.08 -10.81
CA GLN A 485 18.32 -0.47 -11.95
C GLN A 485 17.63 -1.52 -12.83
N MET A 486 16.93 -2.49 -12.23
CA MET A 486 16.15 -3.49 -12.99
C MET A 486 15.09 -2.85 -13.90
N LEU A 487 14.42 -1.80 -13.42
CA LEU A 487 13.46 -1.03 -14.21
C LEU A 487 14.15 -0.25 -15.34
N LEU A 488 15.26 0.44 -15.03
CA LEU A 488 16.04 1.18 -16.03
C LEU A 488 16.57 0.27 -17.15
N ASP A 489 17.08 -0.91 -16.80
CA ASP A 489 17.57 -1.91 -17.76
C ASP A 489 16.45 -2.44 -18.67
N ALA A 490 15.20 -2.48 -18.19
CA ALA A 490 14.02 -2.78 -19.00
C ALA A 490 13.50 -1.57 -19.81
N GLY A 491 14.19 -0.44 -19.77
CA GLY A 491 13.83 0.82 -20.45
C GLY A 491 12.56 1.46 -19.88
N VAL A 492 12.34 1.33 -18.57
CA VAL A 492 11.27 2.02 -17.84
C VAL A 492 11.77 3.42 -17.43
N ILE A 493 10.89 4.41 -17.49
CA ILE A 493 11.18 5.75 -16.98
C ILE A 493 10.91 5.77 -15.48
N LEU A 494 11.87 6.23 -14.68
CA LEU A 494 11.70 6.38 -13.23
C LEU A 494 11.31 7.80 -12.85
N ALA A 495 10.26 7.92 -12.04
CA ALA A 495 9.94 9.12 -11.29
C ALA A 495 10.67 9.10 -9.93
N SER A 496 11.00 10.28 -9.41
CA SER A 496 11.73 10.41 -8.14
C SER A 496 10.83 10.48 -6.90
N SER A 497 9.53 10.71 -7.07
CA SER A 497 8.56 10.81 -5.97
C SER A 497 7.14 10.63 -6.47
N SER A 498 6.19 10.39 -5.57
CA SER A 498 4.75 10.35 -5.87
C SER A 498 4.30 11.61 -6.64
N THR A 499 4.63 12.79 -6.13
CA THR A 499 4.34 14.08 -6.78
C THR A 499 4.91 14.15 -8.20
N ASN A 500 6.18 13.73 -8.39
CA ASN A 500 6.80 13.78 -9.71
C ASN A 500 6.21 12.75 -10.68
N THR A 501 5.73 11.61 -10.19
CA THR A 501 5.01 10.62 -10.98
C THR A 501 3.76 11.24 -11.59
N GLY A 502 2.94 11.91 -10.78
CA GLY A 502 1.75 12.62 -11.24
C GLY A 502 2.06 13.69 -12.27
N LEU A 503 3.07 14.53 -11.98
CA LEU A 503 3.47 15.60 -12.89
C LEU A 503 4.03 15.07 -14.22
N LEU A 504 4.89 14.04 -14.21
CA LEU A 504 5.40 13.42 -15.43
C LEU A 504 4.28 12.76 -16.24
N ALA A 505 3.40 11.99 -15.59
CA ALA A 505 2.27 11.33 -16.24
C ALA A 505 1.37 12.35 -16.94
N ARG A 506 1.02 13.43 -16.23
CA ARG A 506 0.27 14.57 -16.78
C ARG A 506 0.97 15.17 -17.99
N GLU A 507 2.25 15.50 -17.85
CA GLU A 507 2.97 16.18 -18.93
C GLU A 507 3.22 15.26 -20.14
N PHE A 508 3.42 13.96 -20.00
CA PHE A 508 3.69 13.09 -21.16
C PHE A 508 2.58 13.05 -22.22
N ILE A 509 1.33 13.31 -21.83
CA ILE A 509 0.17 13.21 -22.73
C ILE A 509 -0.37 14.56 -23.22
N CYS A 510 0.08 15.70 -22.71
CA CYS A 510 -0.37 17.00 -23.22
C CYS A 510 0.18 17.25 -24.63
N LYS A 511 -0.70 17.54 -25.61
CA LYS A 511 -0.34 17.92 -26.99
C LYS A 511 -1.08 19.21 -27.38
N GLY A 512 -0.38 20.23 -27.91
CA GLY A 512 -0.98 21.48 -28.43
C GLY A 512 -0.55 22.77 -27.70
N GLU A 513 -1.11 23.93 -28.09
CA GLU A 513 -0.77 25.28 -27.57
C GLU A 513 -1.09 25.49 -26.07
N GLU A 514 -1.76 24.53 -25.42
CA GLU A 514 -2.04 24.51 -23.97
C GLU A 514 -1.11 23.56 -23.18
N ALA A 515 0.04 23.18 -23.76
CA ALA A 515 1.09 22.41 -23.10
C ALA A 515 1.75 23.15 -21.93
#